data_AF-A0A5C0DNT9-F1
#
_entry.id   AF-A0A5C0DNT9-F1
#
_cell.length_a   1.000
_cell.length_b   1.000
_cell.length_c   1.000
_cell.angle_alpha   90.00
_cell.angle_beta   90.00
_cell.angle_gamma   90.00
#
_symmetry.space_group_name_H-M   'P 1'
#
loop_
_entity.id
_entity.type
_entity.pdbx_description
1 polymer ?
#
loop_
_entity_poly.entity_id
_entity_poly.type
_entity_poly.pdbx_seq_one_letter_code
_entity_poly.pdbx_strand_id
1 'polypeptide(L)'
;MGLIELIVSQEVQAPELVKTLLDRTKTEVENDREKQGIIELLETVLLSKFSQLSRQEIEAMFLVSDIKQTRVYQEAKQEGRQEGREEGRQNGEMILLIRQLSKRFGKLKDIYIENINSLNIEQLEKLGEALLDFTDINDLETWLKSEIDK
;
A
#
# COMPACT_ATOMS: atom_id res chain seq x y z
N MET A 1 -22.09 21.21 16.18
CA MET A 1 -21.32 20.94 17.42
C MET A 1 -20.74 19.52 17.48
N GLY A 2 -21.36 18.50 16.86
CA GLY A 2 -20.95 17.10 17.06
C GLY A 2 -19.56 16.65 16.55
N LEU A 3 -19.05 17.21 15.44
CA LEU A 3 -17.70 16.84 14.94
C LEU A 3 -16.57 17.29 15.88
N ILE A 4 -16.73 18.45 16.52
CA ILE A 4 -15.73 18.97 17.48
C ILE A 4 -15.70 18.07 18.72
N GLU A 5 -16.86 17.63 19.20
CA GLU A 5 -16.98 16.64 20.29
C GLU A 5 -16.33 15.32 19.90
N LEU A 6 -16.48 14.87 18.65
CA LEU A 6 -15.82 13.66 18.17
C LEU A 6 -14.30 13.80 18.09
N ILE A 7 -13.77 14.99 17.79
CA ILE A 7 -12.32 15.25 17.77
C ILE A 7 -11.73 15.21 19.18
N VAL A 8 -12.46 15.68 20.20
CA VAL A 8 -11.95 15.73 21.59
C VAL A 8 -12.36 14.54 22.47
N SER A 9 -13.23 13.65 21.99
CA SER A 9 -13.69 12.47 22.74
C SER A 9 -12.58 11.45 23.09
N GLN A 10 -12.84 10.54 24.01
CA GLN A 10 -12.00 9.35 24.18
C GLN A 10 -12.52 8.21 23.30
N GLU A 11 -11.65 7.24 23.00
CA GLU A 11 -11.99 6.08 22.16
C GLU A 11 -13.22 5.32 22.67
N VAL A 12 -13.34 5.15 23.99
CA VAL A 12 -14.48 4.49 24.64
C VAL A 12 -15.82 5.20 24.39
N GLN A 13 -15.79 6.51 24.16
CA GLN A 13 -16.98 7.34 23.95
C GLN A 13 -17.29 7.55 22.46
N ALA A 14 -16.32 7.28 21.58
CA ALA A 14 -16.45 7.50 20.14
C ALA A 14 -17.58 6.68 19.49
N PRO A 15 -17.80 5.38 19.80
CA PRO A 15 -18.86 4.60 19.15
C PRO A 15 -20.27 5.21 19.30
N GLU A 16 -20.65 5.63 20.52
CA GLU A 16 -21.96 6.23 20.77
C GLU A 16 -22.12 7.61 20.11
N LEU A 17 -21.05 8.42 20.11
CA LEU A 17 -21.03 9.69 19.40
C LEU A 17 -21.19 9.48 17.88
N VAL A 18 -20.45 8.53 17.31
CA VAL A 18 -20.52 8.21 15.87
C VAL A 18 -21.92 7.74 15.51
N LYS A 19 -22.50 6.83 16.29
CA LYS A 19 -23.88 6.37 16.10
C LYS A 19 -24.88 7.53 16.11
N THR A 20 -24.78 8.41 17.11
CA THR A 20 -25.66 9.59 17.21
C THR A 20 -25.51 10.51 16.00
N LEU A 21 -24.28 10.75 15.53
CA LEU A 21 -24.03 11.61 14.37
C LEU A 21 -24.52 10.99 13.07
N LEU A 22 -24.37 9.67 12.91
CA LEU A 22 -24.88 8.94 11.75
C LEU A 22 -26.41 8.94 11.71
N ASP A 23 -27.08 8.69 12.84
CA ASP A 23 -28.54 8.69 12.93
C ASP A 23 -29.08 10.08 12.58
N ARG A 24 -28.50 11.13 13.16
CA ARG A 24 -28.87 12.52 12.83
C ARG A 24 -28.63 12.85 11.37
N THR A 25 -27.51 12.41 10.79
CA THR A 25 -27.22 12.62 9.36
C THR A 25 -28.28 11.94 8.48
N LYS A 26 -28.72 10.73 8.85
CA LYS A 26 -29.76 9.99 8.10
C LYS A 26 -31.14 10.63 8.22
N THR A 27 -31.49 11.20 9.38
CA THR A 27 -32.84 11.74 9.65
C THR A 27 -33.00 13.23 9.35
N GLU A 28 -31.97 14.04 9.57
CA GLU A 28 -32.04 15.51 9.49
C GLU A 28 -31.62 16.06 8.13
N VAL A 29 -30.80 15.33 7.38
CA VAL A 29 -30.34 15.74 6.04
C VAL A 29 -31.26 15.11 5.00
N GLU A 30 -31.77 15.88 4.04
CA GLU A 30 -32.60 15.34 2.97
C GLU A 30 -31.76 14.91 1.77
N ASN A 31 -30.69 15.67 1.46
CA ASN A 31 -29.85 15.45 0.29
C ASN A 31 -28.86 14.29 0.50
N ASP A 32 -28.95 13.26 -0.33
CA ASP A 32 -28.08 12.08 -0.22
C ASP A 32 -26.59 12.38 -0.47
N ARG A 33 -26.28 13.36 -1.32
CA ARG A 33 -24.89 13.80 -1.55
C ARG A 33 -24.31 14.48 -0.31
N GLU A 34 -25.12 15.27 0.39
CA GLU A 34 -24.72 15.92 1.63
C GLU A 34 -24.57 14.90 2.77
N LYS A 35 -25.49 13.92 2.86
CA LYS A 35 -25.35 12.77 3.78
C LYS A 35 -24.02 12.05 3.56
N GLN A 36 -23.70 11.70 2.31
CA GLN A 36 -22.45 11.03 1.96
C GLN A 36 -21.25 11.88 2.36
N GLY A 37 -21.25 13.19 2.09
CA GLY A 37 -20.16 14.08 2.47
C GLY A 37 -19.94 14.14 3.99
N ILE A 38 -21.00 14.15 4.79
CA ILE A 38 -20.91 14.14 6.25
C ILE A 38 -20.36 12.80 6.77
N ILE A 39 -20.80 11.69 6.18
CA ILE A 39 -20.29 10.35 6.52
C ILE A 39 -18.79 10.23 6.18
N GLU A 40 -18.37 10.67 4.99
CA GLU A 40 -16.96 10.70 4.59
C GLU A 40 -16.10 11.53 5.56
N LEU A 41 -16.61 12.66 6.02
CA LEU A 41 -15.90 13.52 6.97
C LEU A 41 -15.76 12.86 8.35
N LEU A 42 -16.81 12.20 8.84
CA LEU A 42 -16.78 11.44 10.10
C LEU A 42 -15.74 10.33 10.04
N GLU A 43 -15.70 9.57 8.94
CA GLU A 43 -14.70 8.52 8.72
C GLU A 43 -13.28 9.08 8.70
N THR A 44 -13.06 10.17 7.97
CA THR A 44 -11.74 10.81 7.88
C THR A 44 -11.24 11.25 9.26
N VAL A 45 -12.12 11.84 10.08
CA VAL A 45 -11.77 12.26 11.45
C VAL A 45 -11.42 11.07 12.34
N LEU A 46 -12.18 9.98 12.26
CA LEU A 46 -11.93 8.79 13.07
C LEU A 46 -10.63 8.08 12.68
N LEU A 47 -10.37 7.93 11.39
CA LEU A 47 -9.12 7.35 10.89
C LEU A 47 -7.90 8.19 11.29
N SER A 48 -8.02 9.52 11.21
CA SER A 48 -6.95 10.45 11.60
C SER A 48 -6.71 10.45 13.11
N LYS A 49 -7.78 10.49 13.90
CA LYS A 49 -7.71 10.59 15.36
C LYS A 49 -7.29 9.28 16.03
N PHE A 50 -7.84 8.16 15.56
CA PHE A 50 -7.62 6.84 16.14
C PHE A 50 -6.69 5.99 15.27
N SER A 51 -5.54 6.56 14.90
CA SER A 51 -4.57 5.95 13.99
C SER A 51 -3.95 4.63 14.46
N GLN A 52 -4.12 4.28 15.74
CA GLN A 52 -3.67 3.02 16.33
C GLN A 52 -4.72 1.90 16.23
N LEU A 53 -5.96 2.23 15.90
CA LEU A 53 -7.02 1.23 15.75
C LEU A 53 -6.88 0.50 14.43
N SER A 54 -7.14 -0.80 14.50
CA SER A 54 -7.35 -1.60 13.33
C SER A 54 -8.60 -1.15 12.59
N ARG A 55 -8.62 -1.43 11.30
CA ARG A 55 -9.78 -1.21 10.46
C ARG A 55 -11.05 -1.86 11.02
N GLN A 56 -10.96 -3.05 11.61
CA GLN A 56 -12.11 -3.77 12.16
C GLN A 56 -12.71 -3.03 13.36
N GLU A 57 -11.86 -2.43 14.18
CA GLU A 57 -12.29 -1.61 15.33
C GLU A 57 -12.98 -0.33 14.86
N ILE A 58 -12.48 0.32 13.80
CA ILE A 58 -13.15 1.48 13.19
C ILE A 58 -14.49 1.08 12.56
N GLU A 59 -14.55 -0.02 11.79
CA GLU A 59 -15.79 -0.54 11.19
C GLU A 59 -16.87 -0.82 12.25
N ALA A 60 -16.46 -1.36 13.40
CA ALA A 60 -17.37 -1.63 14.51
C ALA A 60 -18.04 -0.35 15.06
N MET A 61 -17.38 0.82 14.97
CA MET A 61 -17.96 2.11 15.41
C MET A 61 -19.07 2.62 14.46
N PHE A 62 -19.03 2.23 13.19
CA PHE A 62 -19.99 2.67 12.18
C PHE A 62 -21.24 1.79 12.07
N LEU A 63 -21.33 0.73 12.91
CA LEU A 63 -22.50 -0.12 13.16
C LEU A 63 -23.46 -0.22 11.96
N VAL A 64 -22.99 -0.76 10.82
CA VAL A 64 -23.74 -1.03 9.56
C VAL A 64 -23.43 -0.08 8.37
N SER A 65 -22.57 0.93 8.51
CA SER A 65 -22.08 1.67 7.32
C SER A 65 -20.96 0.89 6.61
N ASP A 66 -21.14 0.56 5.33
CA ASP A 66 -20.13 -0.16 4.55
C ASP A 66 -19.00 0.83 4.19
N ILE A 67 -18.03 1.01 5.09
CA ILE A 67 -16.87 1.90 4.89
C ILE A 67 -16.15 1.60 3.56
N LYS A 68 -16.36 0.41 3.01
CA LYS A 68 -15.84 0.00 1.70
C LYS A 68 -16.38 0.84 0.55
N GLN A 69 -17.54 1.47 0.74
CA GLN A 69 -18.20 2.32 -0.24
C GLN A 69 -17.68 3.75 -0.20
N THR A 70 -16.94 4.15 0.83
CA THR A 70 -16.46 5.53 0.91
C THR A 70 -15.27 5.74 0.01
N ARG A 71 -15.18 6.98 -0.49
CA ARG A 71 -14.14 7.36 -1.43
C ARG A 71 -12.74 7.17 -0.86
N VAL A 72 -12.53 7.55 0.40
CA VAL A 72 -11.25 7.39 1.11
C VAL A 72 -10.79 5.92 1.11
N TYR A 73 -11.70 4.99 1.39
CA TYR A 73 -11.37 3.57 1.36
C TYR A 73 -11.06 3.06 -0.05
N GLN A 74 -11.84 3.48 -1.05
CA GLN A 74 -11.64 3.07 -2.44
C GLN A 74 -10.31 3.56 -3.00
N GLU A 75 -9.95 4.82 -2.70
CA GLU A 75 -8.67 5.43 -3.03
C GLU A 75 -7.52 4.66 -2.37
N ALA A 76 -7.54 4.46 -1.06
CA ALA A 76 -6.51 3.70 -0.34
C ALA A 76 -6.36 2.25 -0.88
N LYS A 77 -7.47 1.58 -1.19
CA LYS A 77 -7.46 0.24 -1.82
C LYS A 77 -6.91 0.26 -3.24
N GLN A 78 -7.09 1.36 -3.98
CA GLN A 78 -6.56 1.50 -5.32
C GLN A 78 -5.05 1.75 -5.28
N GLU A 79 -4.60 2.67 -4.42
CA GLU A 79 -3.18 2.97 -4.18
C GLU A 79 -2.43 1.69 -3.75
N GLY A 80 -2.91 1.00 -2.70
CA GLY A 80 -2.27 -0.25 -2.26
C GLY A 80 -2.27 -1.36 -3.31
N ARG A 81 -3.25 -1.38 -4.24
CA ARG A 81 -3.23 -2.30 -5.39
C ARG A 81 -2.22 -1.88 -6.46
N GLN A 82 -1.95 -0.60 -6.61
CA GLN A 82 -0.95 -0.10 -7.55
C GLN A 82 0.45 -0.37 -6.98
N GLU A 83 0.70 0.01 -5.73
CA GLU A 83 1.96 -0.26 -5.02
C GLU A 83 2.28 -1.75 -4.99
N GLY A 84 1.33 -2.60 -4.56
CA GLY A 84 1.55 -4.04 -4.50
C GLY A 84 1.77 -4.70 -5.87
N ARG A 85 1.28 -4.10 -6.97
CA ARG A 85 1.62 -4.58 -8.32
C ARG A 85 3.03 -4.20 -8.72
N GLU A 86 3.46 -2.99 -8.39
CA GLU A 86 4.80 -2.52 -8.72
C GLU A 86 5.86 -3.29 -7.92
N GLU A 87 5.67 -3.40 -6.60
CA GLU A 87 6.53 -4.22 -5.73
C GLU A 87 6.53 -5.69 -6.18
N GLY A 88 5.35 -6.22 -6.53
CA GLY A 88 5.21 -7.59 -7.02
C GLY A 88 5.94 -7.83 -8.34
N ARG A 89 5.93 -6.84 -9.24
CA ARG A 89 6.66 -6.88 -10.51
C ARG A 89 8.16 -6.87 -10.26
N GLN A 90 8.67 -5.90 -9.50
CA GLN A 90 10.11 -5.78 -9.22
C GLN A 90 10.65 -7.04 -8.51
N ASN A 91 9.97 -7.51 -7.46
CA ASN A 91 10.35 -8.73 -6.77
C ASN A 91 10.30 -9.96 -7.68
N GLY A 92 9.28 -10.05 -8.54
CA GLY A 92 9.13 -11.15 -9.49
C GLY A 92 10.27 -11.21 -10.51
N GLU A 93 10.64 -10.07 -11.10
CA GLU A 93 11.74 -9.97 -12.05
C GLU A 93 13.10 -10.29 -11.38
N MET A 94 13.36 -9.70 -10.22
CA MET A 94 14.56 -9.96 -9.41
C MET A 94 14.73 -11.45 -9.09
N ILE A 95 13.70 -12.10 -8.53
CA ILE A 95 13.74 -13.53 -8.18
C ILE A 95 13.96 -14.37 -9.45
N LEU A 96 13.30 -14.02 -10.55
CA LEU A 96 13.45 -14.74 -11.80
C LEU A 96 14.88 -14.64 -12.33
N LEU A 97 15.48 -13.45 -12.33
CA LEU A 97 16.85 -13.21 -12.77
C LEU A 97 17.85 -13.97 -11.92
N ILE A 98 17.72 -13.93 -10.59
CA ILE A 98 18.58 -14.70 -9.68
C ILE A 98 18.50 -16.20 -9.99
N ARG A 99 17.30 -16.73 -10.26
CA ARG A 99 17.11 -18.14 -10.63
C ARG A 99 17.73 -18.47 -11.98
N GLN A 100 17.58 -17.61 -12.99
CA GLN A 100 18.15 -17.81 -14.31
C GLN A 100 19.69 -17.77 -14.28
N LEU A 101 20.25 -16.75 -13.62
CA LEU A 101 21.68 -16.61 -13.38
C LEU A 101 22.25 -17.81 -12.61
N SER A 102 21.56 -18.24 -11.55
CA SER A 102 21.97 -19.42 -10.77
C SER A 102 21.90 -20.71 -11.60
N LYS A 103 20.93 -20.80 -12.52
CA LYS A 103 20.81 -21.96 -13.42
C LYS A 103 21.92 -21.98 -14.48
N ARG A 104 22.34 -20.81 -14.97
CA ARG A 104 23.37 -20.67 -16.01
C ARG A 104 24.78 -20.82 -15.45
N PHE A 105 25.08 -20.18 -14.33
CA PHE A 105 26.43 -20.08 -13.77
C PHE A 105 26.66 -20.91 -12.50
N GLY A 106 25.64 -21.64 -12.03
CA GLY A 106 25.68 -22.37 -10.77
C GLY A 106 25.36 -21.46 -9.58
N LYS A 107 25.59 -21.94 -8.35
CA LYS A 107 25.27 -21.18 -7.14
C LYS A 107 25.99 -19.83 -7.14
N LEU A 108 25.23 -18.74 -7.19
CA LEU A 108 25.76 -17.38 -7.10
C LEU A 108 26.34 -17.13 -5.70
N LYS A 109 27.39 -16.31 -5.64
CA LYS A 109 27.90 -15.76 -4.37
C LYS A 109 26.91 -14.73 -3.82
N ASP A 110 26.87 -14.60 -2.50
CA ASP A 110 25.93 -13.71 -1.80
C ASP A 110 26.05 -12.26 -2.27
N ILE A 111 27.27 -11.79 -2.56
CA ILE A 111 27.51 -10.45 -3.09
C ILE A 111 26.74 -10.15 -4.39
N TYR A 112 26.60 -11.13 -5.29
CA TYR A 112 25.84 -10.92 -6.53
C TYR A 112 24.33 -10.86 -6.24
N ILE A 113 23.86 -11.65 -5.28
CA ILE A 113 22.45 -11.65 -4.86
C ILE A 113 22.10 -10.32 -4.18
N GLU A 114 22.95 -9.84 -3.28
CA GLU A 114 22.77 -8.55 -2.60
C GLU A 114 22.76 -7.38 -3.61
N ASN A 115 23.70 -7.39 -4.55
CA ASN A 115 23.74 -6.39 -5.61
C ASN A 115 22.46 -6.41 -6.46
N ILE A 116 22.02 -7.59 -6.92
CA ILE A 116 20.78 -7.73 -7.70
C ILE A 116 19.56 -7.28 -6.88
N ASN A 117 19.52 -7.55 -5.58
CA ASN A 117 18.43 -7.12 -4.70
C ASN A 117 18.36 -5.59 -4.52
N SER A 118 19.48 -4.89 -4.76
CA SER A 118 19.53 -3.43 -4.67
C SER A 118 19.14 -2.71 -5.95
N LEU A 119 18.97 -3.44 -7.06
CA LEU A 119 18.62 -2.88 -8.36
C LEU A 119 17.16 -2.41 -8.40
N ASN A 120 16.94 -1.27 -9.04
CA ASN A 120 15.59 -0.81 -9.38
C ASN A 120 15.02 -1.58 -10.59
N ILE A 121 13.73 -1.42 -10.87
CA ILE A 121 13.04 -2.13 -11.95
C ILE A 121 13.71 -1.95 -13.32
N GLU A 122 14.12 -0.73 -13.68
CA GLU A 122 14.75 -0.45 -14.97
C GLU A 122 16.10 -1.16 -15.11
N GLN A 123 16.87 -1.24 -14.02
CA GLN A 123 18.12 -1.97 -13.98
C GLN A 123 17.90 -3.49 -14.07
N LEU A 124 16.86 -4.02 -13.43
CA LEU A 124 16.49 -5.43 -13.55
C LEU A 124 16.09 -5.79 -14.99
N GLU A 125 15.31 -4.96 -15.65
CA GLU A 125 14.93 -5.15 -17.07
C GLU A 125 16.18 -5.17 -17.96
N LYS A 126 17.10 -4.21 -17.79
CA LYS A 126 18.38 -4.17 -18.52
C LYS A 126 19.25 -5.39 -18.24
N LEU A 127 19.29 -5.86 -17.00
CA LEU A 127 20.01 -7.09 -16.64
C LEU A 127 19.38 -8.30 -17.35
N GLY A 128 18.06 -8.36 -17.46
CA GLY A 128 17.36 -9.44 -18.17
C GLY A 128 17.71 -9.51 -19.65
N GLU A 129 17.87 -8.36 -20.31
CA GLU A 129 18.35 -8.30 -21.69
C GLU A 129 19.82 -8.69 -21.80
N ALA A 130 20.69 -8.06 -21.01
CA ALA A 130 22.13 -8.29 -21.03
C ALA A 130 22.50 -9.74 -20.66
N LEU A 131 21.72 -10.37 -19.79
CA LEU A 131 21.88 -11.77 -19.40
C LEU A 131 21.93 -12.71 -20.59
N LEU A 132 21.21 -12.42 -21.68
CA LEU A 132 21.19 -13.27 -22.86
C LEU A 132 22.56 -13.32 -23.55
N ASP A 133 23.30 -12.21 -23.52
CA ASP A 133 24.60 -12.05 -24.17
C ASP A 133 25.79 -12.49 -23.30
N PHE A 134 25.58 -12.73 -22.00
CA PHE A 134 26.65 -13.16 -21.10
C PHE A 134 27.24 -14.50 -21.52
N THR A 135 28.55 -14.62 -21.58
CA THR A 135 29.26 -15.87 -21.83
C THR A 135 29.64 -16.55 -20.51
N ASP A 136 30.10 -15.78 -19.52
CA ASP A 136 30.50 -16.29 -18.21
C ASP A 136 30.14 -15.34 -17.06
N ILE A 137 30.52 -15.73 -15.83
CA ILE A 137 30.17 -14.98 -14.61
C ILE A 137 30.88 -13.61 -14.51
N ASN A 138 32.00 -13.40 -15.21
CA ASN A 138 32.71 -12.13 -15.21
C ASN A 138 31.93 -11.04 -15.95
N ASP A 139 31.09 -11.42 -16.93
CA ASP A 139 30.19 -10.49 -17.62
C ASP A 139 29.18 -9.90 -16.63
N LEU A 140 28.59 -10.74 -15.77
CA LEU A 140 27.71 -10.29 -14.69
C LEU A 140 28.45 -9.35 -13.72
N GLU A 141 29.67 -9.70 -13.32
CA GLU A 141 30.45 -8.86 -12.40
C GLU A 141 30.75 -7.48 -13.00
N THR A 142 31.12 -7.45 -14.29
CA THR A 142 31.40 -6.20 -15.01
C THR A 142 30.14 -5.35 -15.15
N TRP A 143 29.03 -5.99 -15.51
CA TRP A 143 27.74 -5.32 -15.65
C TRP A 143 27.29 -4.70 -14.32
N LEU A 144 27.32 -5.47 -13.23
CA LEU A 144 26.90 -4.98 -11.91
C LEU A 144 27.73 -3.79 -11.43
N LYS A 145 29.06 -3.82 -11.63
CA LYS A 145 29.91 -2.65 -11.31
C LYS A 145 29.50 -1.41 -12.09
N SER A 146 29.21 -1.57 -13.38
CA SER A 146 28.82 -0.44 -14.24
C SER A 146 27.48 0.21 -13.88
N GLU A 147 26.59 -0.51 -13.19
CA GLU A 147 25.28 -0.02 -12.76
C GLU A 147 25.25 0.46 -11.30
N ILE A 148 26.18 -0.02 -10.47
CA ILE A 148 26.29 0.38 -9.04
C ILE A 148 27.22 1.59 -8.86
N ASP A 149 28.24 1.76 -9.72
CA ASP A 149 29.19 2.88 -9.65
C ASP A 149 28.69 4.16 -10.35
N LYS A 150 27.43 4.21 -10.79
CA LYS A 150 26.76 5.39 -11.36
C LYS A 150 25.97 6.14 -10.29
#